data_AF-A0A3P7L017-F1
#
_entry.id   AF-A0A3P7L017-F1
#
_cell.length_a   1.000
_cell.length_b   1.000
_cell.length_c   1.000
_cell.angle_alpha   90.00
_cell.angle_beta   90.00
_cell.angle_gamma   90.00
#
_symmetry.space_group_name_H-M   'P 1'
#
loop_
_entity.id
_entity.type
_entity.pdbx_description
1 polymer ?
#
loop_
_entity_poly.entity_id
_entity_poly.type
_entity_poly.pdbx_seq_one_letter_code
_entity_poly.pdbx_strand_id
1 'polypeptide(L)'
;MNAVTSSPIFIDGYTDPTNNPQKISLGLFSNVNRNPPIENTRRLIGKGGAKFLTRVKLTYVRHQGTLFAECESDSAIFVQSRNCNFIHGFHPTTVVKIANKCSLKIFDEQCFRTLKAMQNV
;
A
#
# COMPACT_ATOMS: atom_id res chain seq x y z
N MET A 1 2.42 10.27 22.90
CA MET A 1 2.02 9.17 21.98
C MET A 1 0.89 9.72 21.13
N ASN A 2 1.19 10.20 19.92
CA ASN A 2 0.22 10.97 19.13
C ASN A 2 -0.62 10.03 18.28
N ALA A 3 -1.92 9.97 18.57
CA ALA A 3 -2.88 9.13 17.88
C ALA A 3 -2.93 9.48 16.38
N VAL A 4 -2.94 8.44 15.56
CA VAL A 4 -3.23 8.53 14.12
C VAL A 4 -4.69 8.98 13.98
N THR A 5 -4.95 10.11 13.31
CA THR A 5 -6.28 10.73 13.25
C THR A 5 -7.14 10.30 12.06
N SER A 6 -6.62 9.48 11.14
CA SER A 6 -7.41 8.82 10.10
C SER A 6 -7.29 7.31 10.20
N SER A 7 -8.43 6.62 10.18
CA SER A 7 -8.49 5.17 10.20
C SER A 7 -7.72 4.58 9.01
N PRO A 8 -6.92 3.52 9.22
CA PRO A 8 -6.18 2.89 8.13
C PRO A 8 -7.13 2.29 7.09
N ILE A 9 -6.66 2.23 5.84
CA ILE A 9 -7.33 1.51 4.75
C ILE A 9 -6.61 0.18 4.56
N PHE A 10 -7.38 -0.90 4.48
CA PHE A 10 -6.91 -2.25 4.29
C PHE A 10 -7.24 -2.73 2.88
N ILE A 11 -6.26 -3.31 2.19
CA ILE A 11 -6.43 -3.92 0.87
C ILE A 11 -6.07 -5.39 0.97
N ASP A 12 -7.04 -6.27 0.75
CA ASP A 12 -6.85 -7.73 0.81
C ASP A 12 -7.40 -8.42 -0.44
N GLY A 13 -7.27 -9.74 -0.55
CA GLY A 13 -7.87 -10.53 -1.63
C GLY A 13 -9.02 -11.41 -1.16
N TYR A 14 -9.61 -11.13 0.00
CA TYR A 14 -10.83 -11.78 0.46
C TYR A 14 -12.06 -11.22 -0.29
N THR A 15 -13.23 -11.74 0.08
CA THR A 15 -14.51 -11.46 -0.58
C THR A 15 -15.50 -10.81 0.38
N ASP A 16 -15.05 -9.86 1.21
CA ASP A 16 -15.96 -9.17 2.14
C ASP A 16 -16.89 -8.25 1.36
N PRO A 17 -18.21 -8.54 1.31
CA PRO A 17 -19.20 -7.79 0.55
C PRO A 17 -19.73 -6.58 1.32
N THR A 18 -19.32 -6.41 2.58
CA THR A 18 -19.71 -5.23 3.35
C THR A 18 -19.07 -4.01 2.71
N ASN A 19 -19.85 -2.95 2.51
CA ASN A 19 -19.37 -1.69 1.96
C ASN A 19 -18.57 -0.91 3.03
N ASN A 20 -17.57 -1.57 3.62
CA ASN A 20 -16.73 -1.03 4.68
C ASN A 20 -15.77 0.01 4.06
N PRO A 21 -15.88 1.29 4.43
CA PRO A 21 -15.06 2.35 3.84
C PRO A 21 -13.56 2.22 4.16
N GLN A 22 -13.18 1.38 5.12
CA GLN A 22 -11.80 1.14 5.53
C GLN A 22 -11.20 -0.10 4.86
N LYS A 23 -11.94 -0.77 3.96
CA LYS A 23 -11.51 -2.05 3.39
C LYS A 23 -11.80 -2.12 1.90
N ILE A 24 -10.82 -2.60 1.15
CA ILE A 24 -10.90 -2.86 -0.29
C ILE A 24 -10.61 -4.34 -0.49
N SER A 25 -11.66 -5.12 -0.70
CA SER A 25 -11.60 -6.57 -0.89
C SER A 25 -11.44 -6.90 -2.36
N LEU A 26 -10.23 -7.25 -2.79
CA LEU A 26 -9.95 -7.47 -4.20
C LEU A 26 -10.63 -8.73 -4.74
N GLY A 27 -11.03 -9.67 -3.89
CA GLY A 27 -11.65 -10.95 -4.26
C GLY A 27 -12.97 -10.82 -5.02
N LEU A 28 -13.73 -9.75 -4.77
CA LEU A 28 -15.05 -9.53 -5.38
C LEU A 28 -15.01 -8.99 -6.80
N PHE A 29 -13.92 -8.34 -7.22
CA PHE A 29 -13.82 -7.85 -8.59
C PHE A 29 -13.76 -9.06 -9.52
N SER A 30 -14.57 -9.07 -10.58
CA SER A 30 -14.51 -10.04 -11.67
C SER A 30 -13.70 -9.46 -12.84
N ASN A 31 -13.06 -10.32 -13.62
CA ASN A 31 -12.42 -9.91 -14.87
C ASN A 31 -12.35 -11.13 -15.80
N VAL A 32 -13.00 -11.04 -16.97
CA VAL A 32 -13.10 -12.13 -17.96
C VAL A 32 -11.77 -12.44 -18.64
N ASN A 33 -10.83 -11.51 -18.61
CA ASN A 33 -9.51 -11.65 -19.22
C ASN A 33 -8.47 -12.25 -18.24
N ARG A 34 -8.90 -12.81 -17.10
CA ARG A 34 -7.98 -13.43 -16.15
C ARG A 34 -7.43 -14.73 -16.69
N ASN A 35 -6.12 -14.89 -16.55
CA ASN A 35 -5.39 -16.10 -16.88
C ASN A 35 -4.87 -16.78 -15.59
N PRO A 36 -4.37 -18.03 -15.67
CA PRO A 36 -3.93 -18.76 -14.48
C PRO A 36 -2.84 -18.06 -13.65
N PRO A 37 -1.82 -17.39 -14.22
CA PRO A 37 -0.86 -16.58 -13.44
C PRO A 37 -1.51 -15.46 -12.61
N ILE A 38 -2.51 -14.76 -13.17
CA ILE A 38 -3.24 -13.70 -12.44
C ILE A 38 -4.03 -14.30 -11.28
N GLU A 39 -4.77 -15.38 -11.52
CA GLU A 39 -5.54 -16.06 -10.46
C GLU A 39 -4.62 -16.59 -9.35
N ASN A 40 -3.48 -17.17 -9.73
CA ASN A 40 -2.47 -17.63 -8.76
C ASN A 40 -1.91 -16.48 -7.92
N THR A 41 -1.61 -15.33 -8.53
CA THR A 41 -1.13 -14.14 -7.81
C THR A 41 -2.21 -13.59 -6.87
N ARG A 42 -3.47 -13.55 -7.30
CA ARG A 42 -4.59 -13.10 -6.47
C ARG A 42 -4.80 -13.98 -5.24
N ARG A 43 -4.58 -15.29 -5.36
CA ARG A 43 -4.61 -16.22 -4.20
C ARG A 43 -3.51 -15.91 -3.18
N LEU A 44 -2.39 -15.30 -3.58
CA LEU A 44 -1.34 -14.89 -2.65
C LEU A 44 -1.74 -13.65 -1.84
N ILE A 45 -2.59 -12.79 -2.42
CA ILE A 45 -3.21 -11.65 -1.74
C ILE A 45 -4.35 -12.24 -0.89
N GLY A 46 -4.09 -12.61 0.37
CA GLY A 46 -5.11 -13.24 1.23
C GLY A 46 -4.76 -14.66 1.71
N LYS A 47 -3.62 -15.23 1.30
CA LYS A 47 -3.13 -16.51 1.85
C LYS A 47 -2.65 -16.31 3.29
N GLY A 48 -3.55 -16.54 4.24
CA GLY A 48 -3.31 -16.63 5.67
C GLY A 48 -4.57 -17.22 6.32
N GLY A 49 -4.41 -18.12 7.31
CA GLY A 49 -5.55 -18.67 8.05
C GLY A 49 -6.36 -17.56 8.72
N ALA A 50 -7.55 -17.89 9.24
CA ALA A 50 -8.54 -16.96 9.84
C ALA A 50 -8.00 -16.03 10.97
N LYS A 51 -6.72 -16.10 11.32
CA LYS A 51 -6.03 -15.32 12.35
C LYS A 51 -4.87 -14.45 11.81
N PHE A 52 -4.44 -14.60 10.56
CA PHE A 52 -3.31 -13.86 9.97
C PHE A 52 -3.77 -13.05 8.74
N LEU A 53 -3.95 -11.75 8.98
CA LEU A 53 -4.46 -10.79 8.00
C LEU A 53 -3.42 -10.58 6.91
N THR A 54 -3.66 -11.14 5.72
CA THR A 54 -2.75 -11.02 4.57
C THR A 54 -3.21 -9.86 3.69
N ARG A 55 -2.73 -8.66 4.00
CA ARG A 55 -3.23 -7.42 3.41
C ARG A 55 -2.16 -6.35 3.34
N VAL A 56 -2.43 -5.33 2.54
CA VAL A 56 -1.70 -4.06 2.56
C VAL A 56 -2.47 -3.12 3.46
N LYS A 57 -1.78 -2.48 4.40
CA LYS A 57 -2.35 -1.46 5.26
C LYS A 57 -1.76 -0.10 4.88
N LEU A 58 -2.64 0.82 4.51
CA LEU A 58 -2.30 2.20 4.22
C LEU A 58 -2.70 3.07 5.40
N THR A 59 -1.74 3.77 5.99
CA THR A 59 -1.96 4.64 7.14
C THR A 59 -1.53 6.05 6.83
N TYR A 60 -2.50 6.96 6.76
CA TYR A 60 -2.21 8.39 6.66
C TYR A 60 -2.08 8.99 8.05
N VAL A 61 -0.98 9.70 8.29
CA VAL A 61 -0.71 10.37 9.56
C VAL A 61 -0.89 11.86 9.34
N ARG A 62 -2.13 12.34 9.56
CA ARG A 62 -2.57 13.69 9.17
C ARG A 62 -1.69 14.82 9.70
N HIS A 63 -1.23 14.72 10.95
CA HIS A 63 -0.43 15.77 11.57
C HIS A 63 1.00 15.89 10.99
N GLN A 64 1.49 14.84 10.32
CA GLN A 64 2.80 14.83 9.64
C GLN A 64 2.67 15.01 8.12
N GLY A 65 1.48 14.85 7.54
CA GLY A 65 1.30 14.83 6.08
C GLY A 65 1.96 13.61 5.43
N THR A 66 2.09 12.50 6.16
CA THR A 66 2.82 11.30 5.69
C THR A 66 1.90 10.10 5.48
N LEU A 67 2.14 9.34 4.41
CA LEU A 67 1.46 8.07 4.15
C LEU A 67 2.44 6.91 4.30
N PHE A 68 2.04 5.90 5.07
CA PHE A 68 2.78 4.65 5.23
C PHE A 68 2.06 3.51 4.53
N ALA A 69 2.83 2.65 3.88
CA ALA A 69 2.39 1.35 3.41
C ALA A 69 3.05 0.24 4.24
N GLU A 70 2.23 -0.60 4.86
CA GLU A 70 2.65 -1.73 5.66
C GLU A 70 2.22 -3.03 4.95
N CYS A 71 3.17 -3.95 4.82
CA CYS A 71 2.92 -5.27 4.26
C CYS A 71 2.61 -6.24 5.40
N GLU A 72 1.32 -6.51 5.63
CA GLU A 72 0.92 -7.52 6.61
C GLU A 72 0.81 -8.93 5.98
N SER A 73 1.02 -9.03 4.67
CA SER A 73 0.99 -10.24 3.85
C SER A 73 2.27 -11.08 3.94
N ASP A 74 2.12 -12.40 3.79
CA ASP A 74 3.24 -13.35 3.67
C ASP A 74 4.06 -13.14 2.39
N SER A 75 3.40 -12.69 1.33
CA SER A 75 4.07 -12.24 0.11
C SER A 75 4.42 -10.76 0.20
N ALA A 76 5.62 -10.40 -0.23
CA ALA A 76 6.07 -9.02 -0.31
C ALA A 76 5.23 -8.18 -1.28
N ILE A 77 5.21 -6.87 -1.06
CA ILE A 77 4.61 -5.92 -2.00
C ILE A 77 5.69 -5.02 -2.60
N PHE A 78 5.37 -4.44 -3.74
CA PHE A 78 6.28 -3.59 -4.52
C PHE A 78 5.63 -2.23 -4.71
N VAL A 79 6.33 -1.18 -4.31
CA VAL A 79 5.82 0.20 -4.40
C VAL A 79 6.75 1.02 -5.27
N GLN A 80 6.19 1.73 -6.23
CA GLN A 80 6.87 2.78 -6.97
C GLN A 80 6.30 4.13 -6.52
N SER A 81 7.10 4.91 -5.78
CA SER A 81 6.73 6.27 -5.38
C SER A 81 7.89 7.21 -5.64
N ARG A 82 7.70 8.18 -6.55
CA ARG A 82 8.71 9.21 -6.83
C ARG A 82 9.06 10.03 -5.58
N ASN A 83 8.07 10.28 -4.72
CA ASN A 83 8.27 10.98 -3.45
C ASN A 83 9.16 10.17 -2.50
N CYS A 84 8.86 8.88 -2.30
CA CYS A 84 9.70 7.96 -1.52
C CYS A 84 11.11 7.84 -2.11
N ASN A 85 11.21 7.69 -3.42
CA ASN A 85 12.49 7.57 -4.12
C ASN A 85 13.34 8.83 -3.93
N PHE A 86 12.74 10.02 -3.99
CA PHE A 86 13.44 11.27 -3.72
C PHE A 86 13.97 11.34 -2.28
N ILE A 87 13.14 10.97 -1.29
CA ILE A 87 13.54 10.96 0.14
C ILE A 87 14.77 10.06 0.37
N HIS A 88 14.87 8.94 -0.36
CA HIS A 88 15.96 7.97 -0.22
C HIS A 88 17.07 8.13 -1.25
N GLY A 89 17.02 9.15 -2.11
CA GLY A 89 18.03 9.37 -3.16
C GLY A 89 18.04 8.31 -4.28
N PHE A 90 16.96 7.56 -4.46
CA PHE A 90 16.83 6.56 -5.53
C PHE A 90 16.41 7.20 -6.86
N HIS A 91 16.66 6.50 -7.97
CA HIS A 91 16.14 6.90 -9.28
C HIS A 91 14.61 7.05 -9.23
N PRO A 92 13.98 8.07 -9.86
CA PRO A 92 12.56 8.37 -9.69
C PRO A 92 11.60 7.21 -10.01
N THR A 93 12.00 6.28 -10.88
CA THR A 93 11.21 5.10 -11.29
C THR A 93 11.54 3.82 -10.52
N THR A 94 12.40 3.90 -9.51
CA THR A 94 12.77 2.73 -8.68
C THR A 94 11.54 2.11 -8.04
N VAL A 95 11.51 0.78 -8.05
CA VAL A 95 10.49 -0.02 -7.36
C VAL A 95 11.11 -0.54 -6.07
N VAL A 96 10.51 -0.20 -4.94
CA VAL A 96 10.96 -0.62 -3.61
C VAL A 96 10.14 -1.82 -3.16
N LYS A 97 10.83 -2.89 -2.75
CA LYS A 97 10.22 -4.08 -2.14
C LYS A 97 9.96 -3.81 -0.65
N ILE A 98 8.73 -4.03 -0.20
CA ILE A 98 8.35 -4.03 1.22
C ILE A 98 8.13 -5.50 1.61
N ALA A 99 9.04 -6.04 2.43
CA ALA A 99 8.95 -7.43 2.90
C ALA A 99 7.82 -7.61 3.94
N ASN A 100 7.50 -8.87 4.26
CA ASN A 100 6.49 -9.21 5.26
C ASN A 100 6.80 -8.52 6.60
N LYS A 101 5.77 -7.92 7.21
CA LYS A 101 5.80 -7.12 8.45
C LYS A 101 6.68 -5.88 8.39
N CYS A 102 7.11 -5.45 7.20
CA CYS A 102 7.78 -4.17 7.03
C CYS A 102 6.79 -3.06 6.69
N SER A 103 7.16 -1.84 7.08
CA SER A 103 6.45 -0.61 6.75
C SER A 103 7.40 0.36 6.06
N LEU A 104 6.89 1.12 5.10
CA LEU A 104 7.64 2.13 4.36
C LEU A 104 6.84 3.42 4.30
N LYS A 105 7.49 4.55 4.55
CA LYS A 105 6.92 5.87 4.26
C LYS A 105 6.92 6.06 2.74
N ILE A 106 5.74 5.99 2.13
CA ILE A 106 5.59 6.05 0.67
C ILE A 106 5.26 7.46 0.16
N PHE A 107 4.87 8.38 1.06
CA PHE A 107 4.64 9.78 0.74
C PHE A 107 4.90 10.67 1.94
N ASP A 108 5.47 11.85 1.69
CA ASP A 108 5.68 12.94 2.64
C ASP A 108 5.31 14.28 1.97
N GLU A 109 4.42 15.04 2.61
CA GLU A 109 3.91 16.30 2.08
C GLU A 109 5.00 17.38 1.95
N GLN A 110 5.97 17.42 2.87
CA GLN A 110 7.04 18.41 2.81
C GLN A 110 7.93 18.13 1.59
N CYS A 111 8.30 16.86 1.40
CA CYS A 111 9.01 16.42 0.20
C CYS A 111 8.23 16.74 -1.08
N PHE A 112 6.91 16.53 -1.08
CA PHE A 112 6.07 16.86 -2.23
C PHE A 112 6.11 18.36 -2.58
N ARG A 113 6.04 19.24 -1.58
CA ARG A 113 6.15 20.70 -1.78
C ARG A 113 7.50 21.09 -2.38
N THR A 114 8.59 20.49 -1.91
CA THR A 114 9.95 20.69 -2.45
C THR A 114 10.05 20.23 -3.90
N LEU A 115 9.59 19.01 -4.21
CA LEU A 115 9.58 18.47 -5.57
C LEU A 115 8.76 19.36 -6.52
N LYS A 116 7.60 19.85 -6.08
CA LYS A 116 6.77 20.76 -6.86
C LYS A 116 7.50 22.08 -7.17
N ALA A 117 8.22 22.63 -6.20
CA ALA A 117 9.02 23.85 -6.42
C ALA A 117 10.15 23.63 -7.44
N MET A 118 10.78 22.45 -7.46
CA MET A 118 11.86 22.11 -8.41
C MET A 118 11.37 21.84 -9.84
N GLN A 119 10.08 21.51 -10.03
CA GLN A 119 9.51 21.22 -11.35
C GLN A 119 8.88 22.44 -12.05
N ASN A 120 8.82 23.60 -11.39
CA ASN A 120 8.26 24.83 -11.93
C ASN A 120 9.35 25.74 -12.58
N VAL A 121 10.34 25.14 -13.25
CA VAL A 121 11.30 25.84 -14.13
C VAL A 121 11.14 25.31 -15.55
#